data_AF-A0A0P1GQW2-F1
#
_entry.id   AF-A0A0P1GQW2-F1
#
_cell.length_a   1.000
_cell.length_b   1.000
_cell.length_c   1.000
_cell.angle_alpha   90.00
_cell.angle_beta   90.00
_cell.angle_gamma   90.00
#
_symmetry.space_group_name_H-M   'P 1'
#
loop_
_entity.id
_entity.type
_entity.pdbx_description
1 polymer ?
#
loop_
_entity_poly.entity_id
_entity_poly.type
_entity_poly.pdbx_seq_one_letter_code
_entity_poly.pdbx_strand_id
1 'polypeptide(L)'
;MADHTGNNQHIHRQSSGVRDTDLRAYGFDGTELALLALCRRLFEAVSNGRPASWTAARAAATEFYGCGLAEPVLNATLEAVDAMRRLRSTAFNYRKDGCSCCRNRITPEERLFISAFHNLRRGKRSRAYVKSMLLVEGQEPAALLVALEMLDYTLYELGLT
;
A
#
# COMPACT_ATOMS: atom_id res chain seq x y z
N MET A 1 -37.05 -24.18 -14.32
CA MET A 1 -35.60 -23.92 -14.39
C MET A 1 -35.44 -22.47 -14.81
N ALA A 2 -35.17 -21.56 -13.87
CA ALA A 2 -34.93 -20.15 -14.16
C ALA A 2 -33.55 -19.80 -13.60
N ASP A 3 -32.65 -19.43 -14.51
CA ASP A 3 -31.29 -18.98 -14.23
C ASP A 3 -31.31 -17.66 -13.45
N HIS A 4 -30.79 -17.68 -12.22
CA HIS A 4 -30.44 -16.49 -11.48
C HIS A 4 -29.00 -16.08 -11.80
N THR A 5 -28.80 -15.44 -12.95
CA THR A 5 -27.52 -14.77 -13.22
C THR A 5 -27.54 -13.43 -12.48
N GLY A 6 -27.00 -13.42 -11.26
CA GLY A 6 -26.83 -12.22 -10.43
C GLY A 6 -25.90 -11.22 -11.11
N ASN A 7 -26.49 -10.25 -11.78
CA ASN A 7 -25.84 -9.06 -12.34
C ASN A 7 -25.31 -8.19 -11.19
N ASN A 8 -24.09 -8.47 -10.72
CA ASN A 8 -23.41 -7.67 -9.71
C ASN A 8 -22.79 -6.43 -10.38
N GLN A 9 -23.65 -5.46 -10.70
CA GLN A 9 -23.21 -4.12 -11.09
C GLN A 9 -22.49 -3.49 -9.89
N HIS A 10 -21.17 -3.62 -9.87
CA HIS A 10 -20.32 -2.82 -9.00
C HIS A 10 -20.45 -1.36 -9.43
N ILE A 11 -21.34 -0.64 -8.74
CA ILE A 11 -21.47 0.82 -8.86
C ILE A 11 -20.14 1.42 -8.42
N HIS A 12 -19.31 1.75 -9.39
CA HIS A 12 -18.16 2.63 -9.22
C HIS A 12 -18.70 4.00 -8.82
N ARG A 13 -18.79 4.27 -7.51
CA ARG A 13 -18.84 5.64 -7.02
C ARG A 13 -17.48 6.25 -7.34
N GLN A 14 -17.35 6.81 -8.54
CA GLN A 14 -16.22 7.62 -8.96
C GLN A 14 -16.18 8.81 -8.00
N SER A 15 -15.26 8.79 -7.04
CA SER A 15 -14.84 10.02 -6.39
C SER A 15 -14.20 10.89 -7.46
N SER A 16 -14.80 12.06 -7.63
CA SER A 16 -14.54 13.09 -8.62
C SER A 16 -13.04 13.32 -8.86
N GLY A 17 -12.57 13.07 -10.09
CA GLY A 17 -11.52 13.89 -10.71
C GLY A 17 -10.13 13.29 -10.93
N VAL A 18 -9.73 12.16 -10.33
CA VAL A 18 -8.37 11.62 -10.55
C VAL A 18 -8.37 10.31 -11.32
N ARG A 19 -7.71 10.30 -12.48
CA ARG A 19 -7.62 9.13 -13.36
C ARG A 19 -6.71 8.08 -12.74
N ASP A 20 -7.30 6.94 -12.38
CA ASP A 20 -6.54 5.72 -12.09
C ASP A 20 -5.63 5.39 -13.28
N THR A 21 -4.44 4.88 -12.97
CA THR A 21 -3.49 4.41 -13.99
C THR A 21 -3.17 2.94 -13.78
N ASP A 22 -2.71 2.29 -14.85
CA ASP A 22 -2.22 0.92 -14.80
C ASP A 22 -0.95 0.86 -13.94
N LEU A 23 -0.95 -0.06 -12.97
CA LEU A 23 0.17 -0.30 -12.07
C LEU A 23 1.46 -0.64 -12.81
N ARG A 24 1.36 -1.31 -13.96
CA ARG A 24 2.52 -1.74 -14.78
C ARG A 24 3.30 -0.59 -15.39
N ALA A 25 2.71 0.60 -15.49
CA ALA A 25 3.35 1.77 -16.10
C ALA A 25 4.50 2.35 -15.27
N TYR A 26 4.69 1.90 -14.01
CA TYR A 26 5.59 2.54 -13.05
C TYR A 26 6.89 1.78 -12.76
N GLY A 27 7.07 0.58 -13.35
CA GLY A 27 8.31 -0.19 -13.23
C GLY A 27 8.58 -0.73 -11.82
N PHE A 28 7.52 -1.01 -11.06
CA PHE A 28 7.65 -1.61 -9.73
C PHE A 28 8.04 -3.09 -9.82
N ASP A 29 8.94 -3.52 -8.93
CA ASP A 29 9.37 -4.93 -8.83
C ASP A 29 8.42 -5.80 -7.99
N GLY A 30 8.65 -7.12 -7.98
CA GLY A 30 7.80 -8.07 -7.28
C GLY A 30 7.63 -7.77 -5.79
N THR A 31 8.71 -7.33 -5.13
CA THR A 31 8.71 -6.94 -3.71
C THR A 31 7.84 -5.70 -3.49
N GLU A 32 7.95 -4.69 -4.36
CA GLU A 32 7.12 -3.48 -4.30
C GLU A 32 5.64 -3.76 -4.56
N LEU A 33 5.33 -4.68 -5.47
CA LEU A 33 3.96 -5.09 -5.76
C LEU A 33 3.34 -5.89 -4.60
N ALA A 34 4.10 -6.80 -3.98
CA ALA A 34 3.70 -7.54 -2.79
C ALA A 34 3.47 -6.59 -1.60
N LEU A 35 4.36 -5.61 -1.42
CA LEU A 35 4.20 -4.57 -0.41
C LEU A 35 2.94 -3.75 -0.64
N LEU A 36 2.68 -3.29 -1.87
CA LEU A 36 1.47 -2.54 -2.18
C LEU A 36 0.20 -3.36 -1.88
N ALA A 37 0.20 -4.65 -2.20
CA ALA A 37 -0.92 -5.54 -1.87
C ALA A 37 -1.13 -5.65 -0.35
N LEU A 38 -0.06 -5.79 0.43
CA LEU A 38 -0.12 -5.78 1.89
C LEU A 38 -0.63 -4.44 2.44
N CYS A 39 -0.11 -3.31 1.94
CA CYS A 39 -0.55 -1.98 2.32
C CYS A 39 -2.06 -1.81 2.12
N ARG A 40 -2.63 -2.28 1.00
CA ARG A 40 -4.08 -2.23 0.74
C ARG A 40 -4.91 -2.97 1.79
N ARG A 41 -4.42 -4.12 2.28
CA ARG A 41 -5.07 -4.86 3.37
C ARG A 41 -4.97 -4.13 4.70
N LEU A 42 -3.81 -3.52 4.97
CA LEU A 42 -3.61 -2.68 6.15
C LEU A 42 -4.49 -1.42 6.12
N PHE A 43 -4.60 -0.75 4.98
CA PHE A 43 -5.49 0.40 4.83
C PHE A 43 -6.95 0.02 5.12
N GLU A 44 -7.40 -1.14 4.65
CA GLU A 44 -8.74 -1.67 4.96
C GLU A 44 -8.90 -2.04 6.44
N ALA A 45 -7.90 -2.66 7.06
CA ALA A 45 -7.91 -3.00 8.48
C ALA A 45 -7.98 -1.77 9.37
N VAL A 46 -7.17 -0.77 9.05
CA VAL A 46 -7.10 0.51 9.73
C VAL A 46 -8.39 1.32 9.53
N SER A 47 -8.93 1.40 8.32
CA SER A 47 -10.11 2.23 8.05
C SER A 47 -11.39 1.67 8.65
N ASN A 48 -11.52 0.33 8.71
CA ASN A 48 -12.73 -0.33 9.16
C ASN A 48 -12.70 -0.72 10.65
N GLY A 49 -11.52 -0.78 11.27
CA GLY A 49 -11.35 -1.17 12.69
C GLY A 49 -11.86 -2.58 13.02
N ARG A 50 -12.14 -3.42 12.02
CA ARG A 50 -12.77 -4.73 12.20
C ARG A 50 -11.69 -5.80 12.45
N PRO A 51 -11.84 -6.66 13.48
CA PRO A 51 -10.90 -7.74 13.75
C PRO A 51 -10.65 -8.64 12.53
N ALA A 52 -11.70 -8.94 11.75
CA ALA A 52 -11.59 -9.76 10.53
C ALA A 52 -10.66 -9.15 9.46
N SER A 53 -10.60 -7.82 9.35
CA SER A 53 -9.72 -7.14 8.41
C SER A 53 -8.24 -7.24 8.83
N TRP A 54 -7.96 -7.21 10.13
CA TRP A 54 -6.62 -7.47 10.66
C TRP A 54 -6.18 -8.92 10.43
N THR A 55 -7.07 -9.89 10.66
CA THR A 55 -6.81 -11.30 10.33
C THR A 55 -6.49 -11.47 8.84
N ALA A 56 -7.23 -10.79 7.96
CA ALA A 56 -6.98 -10.83 6.52
C ALA A 56 -5.62 -10.21 6.13
N ALA A 57 -5.21 -9.11 6.77
CA ALA A 57 -3.89 -8.50 6.54
C ALA A 57 -2.75 -9.42 6.99
N ARG A 58 -2.88 -10.07 8.16
CA ARG A 58 -1.91 -11.06 8.64
C ARG A 58 -1.84 -12.28 7.73
N ALA A 59 -2.98 -12.79 7.28
CA ALA A 59 -3.02 -13.90 6.33
C ALA A 59 -2.32 -13.55 5.00
N ALA A 60 -2.54 -12.35 4.47
CA ALA A 60 -1.86 -11.88 3.27
C ALA A 60 -0.34 -11.74 3.47
N ALA A 61 0.11 -11.23 4.61
CA ALA A 61 1.54 -11.18 4.94
C ALA A 61 2.14 -12.60 4.96
N THR A 62 1.44 -13.58 5.56
CA THR A 62 1.86 -14.99 5.55
C THR A 62 1.91 -15.58 4.14
N GLU A 63 0.95 -15.25 3.28
CA GLU A 63 0.91 -15.70 1.88
C GLU A 63 2.10 -15.14 1.08
N PHE A 64 2.44 -13.86 1.27
CA PHE A 64 3.50 -13.21 0.49
C PHE A 64 4.91 -13.51 1.00
N TYR A 65 5.10 -13.63 2.31
CA TYR A 65 6.43 -13.68 2.92
C TYR A 65 6.69 -14.99 3.68
N GLY A 66 5.68 -15.85 3.86
CA GLY A 66 5.77 -17.08 4.64
C GLY A 66 5.67 -16.85 6.15
N CYS A 67 5.31 -17.90 6.89
CA CYS A 67 4.98 -17.82 8.32
C CYS A 67 6.09 -17.24 9.19
N GLY A 68 7.37 -17.47 8.85
CA GLY A 68 8.51 -17.01 9.65
C GLY A 68 8.88 -15.54 9.45
N LEU A 69 8.50 -14.95 8.31
CA LEU A 69 8.91 -13.59 7.93
C LEU A 69 7.75 -12.59 7.94
N ALA A 70 6.51 -13.08 7.94
CA ALA A 70 5.30 -12.27 7.82
C ALA A 70 5.15 -11.20 8.91
N GLU A 71 5.43 -11.54 10.18
CA GLU A 71 5.20 -10.64 11.30
C GLU A 71 6.15 -9.43 11.32
N PRO A 72 7.48 -9.59 11.16
CA PRO A 72 8.38 -8.45 10.99
C PRO A 72 7.98 -7.52 9.84
N VAL A 73 7.66 -8.09 8.66
CA VAL A 73 7.29 -7.29 7.48
C VAL A 73 5.95 -6.58 7.70
N LEU A 74 4.96 -7.25 8.30
CA LEU A 74 3.67 -6.68 8.64
C LEU A 74 3.82 -5.49 9.59
N ASN A 75 4.62 -5.63 10.64
CA ASN A 75 4.85 -4.58 11.63
C ASN A 75 5.59 -3.39 11.02
N ALA A 76 6.69 -3.61 10.29
CA ALA A 76 7.42 -2.54 9.62
C ALA A 76 6.54 -1.80 8.58
N THR A 77 5.68 -2.53 7.86
CA THR A 77 4.72 -1.92 6.94
C THR A 77 3.67 -1.09 7.69
N LEU A 78 3.15 -1.60 8.81
CA LEU A 78 2.19 -0.87 9.64
C LEU A 78 2.78 0.43 10.20
N GLU A 79 4.03 0.41 10.67
CA GLU A 79 4.74 1.61 11.13
C GLU A 79 4.84 2.67 10.01
N ALA A 80 5.16 2.27 8.78
CA ALA A 80 5.17 3.18 7.64
C ALA A 80 3.77 3.74 7.31
N VAL A 81 2.72 2.91 7.40
CA VAL A 81 1.34 3.33 7.22
C VAL A 81 0.92 4.33 8.30
N ASP A 82 1.25 4.07 9.56
CA ASP A 82 0.89 4.94 10.69
C ASP A 82 1.67 6.26 10.68
N ALA A 83 2.96 6.23 10.33
CA ALA A 83 3.76 7.44 10.15
C ALA A 83 3.15 8.36 9.06
N MET A 84 2.74 7.79 7.92
CA MET A 84 2.02 8.54 6.89
C MET A 84 0.69 9.10 7.42
N ARG A 85 -0.12 8.28 8.10
CA ARG A 85 -1.45 8.68 8.58
C ARG A 85 -1.40 9.85 9.55
N ARG A 86 -0.41 9.87 10.45
CA ARG A 86 -0.26 10.95 11.44
C ARG A 86 0.07 12.30 10.81
N LEU A 87 0.66 12.30 9.62
CA LEU A 87 1.07 13.53 8.92
C LEU A 87 0.03 14.05 7.92
N ARG A 88 -0.95 13.23 7.53
CA ARG A 88 -1.96 13.64 6.55
C ARG A 88 -3.14 14.34 7.21
N SER A 89 -3.63 15.41 6.58
CA SER A 89 -4.87 16.08 6.97
C SER A 89 -6.09 15.53 6.22
N THR A 90 -5.88 14.92 5.05
CA THR A 90 -6.96 14.33 4.23
C THR A 90 -6.95 12.80 4.23
N ALA A 91 -8.12 12.22 3.95
CA ALA A 91 -8.28 10.79 3.79
C ALA A 91 -7.33 10.24 2.71
N PHE A 92 -6.79 9.05 2.94
CA PHE A 92 -5.95 8.35 1.95
C PHE A 92 -6.84 7.47 1.06
N ASN A 93 -6.84 7.72 -0.24
CA ASN A 93 -7.59 6.90 -1.19
C ASN A 93 -6.79 5.66 -1.59
N TYR A 94 -7.40 4.49 -1.43
CA TYR A 94 -6.79 3.21 -1.79
C TYR A 94 -7.76 2.30 -2.54
N ARG A 95 -7.21 1.32 -3.24
CA ARG A 95 -7.94 0.28 -3.95
C ARG A 95 -8.02 -0.98 -3.09
N LYS A 96 -9.17 -1.67 -3.15
CA LYS A 96 -9.32 -2.98 -2.51
C LYS A 96 -8.58 -4.04 -3.33
N ASP A 97 -7.68 -4.77 -2.68
CA ASP A 97 -6.91 -5.85 -3.31
C ASP A 97 -7.78 -7.06 -3.71
N GLY A 98 -8.95 -7.23 -3.07
CA GLY A 98 -9.91 -8.29 -3.39
C GLY A 98 -10.68 -8.13 -4.72
N CYS A 99 -10.63 -6.98 -5.41
CA CYS A 99 -11.23 -6.86 -6.75
C CYS A 99 -10.19 -7.09 -7.84
N SER A 100 -10.45 -8.03 -8.74
CA SER A 100 -9.65 -8.26 -9.96
C SER A 100 -9.47 -6.99 -10.80
N CYS A 101 -10.52 -6.16 -10.85
CA CYS A 101 -10.55 -4.88 -11.53
C CYS A 101 -9.61 -3.82 -10.92
N CYS A 102 -9.50 -3.81 -9.59
CA CYS A 102 -8.77 -2.81 -8.82
C CYS A 102 -7.30 -3.19 -8.62
N ARG A 103 -6.98 -4.48 -8.63
CA ARG A 103 -5.62 -4.98 -8.36
C ARG A 103 -4.58 -4.38 -9.32
N ASN A 104 -4.93 -4.25 -10.59
CA ASN A 104 -4.05 -3.73 -11.64
C ASN A 104 -4.09 -2.20 -11.80
N ARG A 105 -4.88 -1.50 -10.99
CA ARG A 105 -4.97 -0.04 -10.99
C ARG A 105 -4.31 0.52 -9.76
N ILE A 106 -3.83 1.76 -9.82
CA ILE A 106 -3.23 2.43 -8.67
C ILE A 106 -3.84 3.82 -8.49
N THR A 107 -4.14 4.20 -7.24
CA THR A 107 -4.53 5.58 -6.92
C THR A 107 -3.30 6.50 -6.93
N PRO A 108 -3.48 7.83 -7.04
CA PRO A 108 -2.39 8.78 -6.88
C PRO A 108 -1.63 8.62 -5.55
N GLU A 109 -2.36 8.39 -4.46
CA GLU A 109 -1.82 8.28 -3.11
C GLU A 109 -1.04 6.99 -2.92
N GLU A 110 -1.59 5.85 -3.37
CA GLU A 110 -0.88 4.57 -3.42
C GLU A 110 0.40 4.70 -4.24
N ARG A 111 0.32 5.36 -5.40
CA ARG A 111 1.48 5.60 -6.26
C ARG A 111 2.53 6.44 -5.56
N LEU A 112 2.16 7.49 -4.85
CA LEU A 112 3.13 8.32 -4.11
C LEU A 112 3.81 7.51 -3.01
N PHE A 113 3.05 6.73 -2.23
CA PHE A 113 3.59 5.86 -1.17
C PHE A 113 4.60 4.86 -1.73
N ILE A 114 4.19 4.05 -2.72
CA ILE A 114 5.08 3.03 -3.26
C ILE A 114 6.23 3.64 -4.08
N SER A 115 6.04 4.79 -4.72
CA SER A 115 7.12 5.50 -5.40
C SER A 115 8.15 6.06 -4.42
N ALA A 116 7.74 6.50 -3.23
CA ALA A 116 8.67 6.94 -2.18
C ALA A 116 9.58 5.77 -1.79
N PHE A 117 8.97 4.63 -1.48
CA PHE A 117 9.69 3.39 -1.17
C PHE A 117 10.61 2.93 -2.33
N HIS A 118 10.08 2.87 -3.55
CA HIS A 118 10.83 2.48 -4.75
C HIS A 118 12.08 3.33 -4.98
N ASN A 119 11.98 4.65 -4.78
CA ASN A 119 13.11 5.55 -4.92
C ASN A 119 14.10 5.41 -3.76
N LEU A 120 13.60 5.18 -2.54
CA LEU A 120 14.41 4.95 -1.34
C LEU A 120 15.33 3.73 -1.52
N ARG A 121 14.74 2.58 -1.90
CA ARG A 121 15.47 1.32 -2.19
C ARG A 121 16.58 1.48 -3.22
N ARG A 122 16.41 2.43 -4.15
CA ARG A 122 17.37 2.71 -5.24
C ARG A 122 18.36 3.83 -4.90
N GLY A 123 18.44 4.25 -3.64
CA GLY A 123 19.32 5.33 -3.19
C GLY A 123 18.93 6.72 -3.72
N LYS A 124 17.77 6.87 -4.37
CA LYS A 124 17.29 8.13 -4.94
C LYS A 124 16.60 8.99 -3.87
N ARG A 125 17.32 9.31 -2.79
CA ARG A 125 16.79 9.97 -1.58
C ARG A 125 16.02 11.26 -1.85
N SER A 126 16.52 12.15 -2.71
CA SER A 126 15.79 13.39 -3.05
C SER A 126 14.45 13.12 -3.73
N ARG A 127 14.36 12.08 -4.56
CA ARG A 127 13.10 11.68 -5.20
C ARG A 127 12.15 11.05 -4.18
N ALA A 128 12.65 10.20 -3.29
CA ALA A 128 11.87 9.63 -2.20
C ALA A 128 11.27 10.74 -1.32
N TYR A 129 12.10 11.71 -0.93
CA TYR A 129 11.68 12.89 -0.15
C TYR A 129 10.55 13.66 -0.83
N VAL A 130 10.68 14.01 -2.12
CA VAL A 130 9.62 14.72 -2.85
C VAL A 130 8.32 13.91 -2.92
N LYS A 131 8.40 12.59 -3.14
CA LYS A 131 7.20 11.73 -3.16
C LYS A 131 6.53 11.67 -1.79
N SER A 132 7.31 11.53 -0.72
CA SER A 132 6.81 11.52 0.65
C SER A 132 6.19 12.87 1.02
N MET A 133 6.84 14.00 0.70
CA MET A 133 6.30 15.35 0.95
C MET A 133 4.95 15.56 0.25
N LEU A 134 4.84 15.17 -1.02
CA LEU A 134 3.56 15.23 -1.75
C LEU A 134 2.51 14.32 -1.12
N LEU A 135 2.92 13.14 -0.65
CA LEU A 135 2.03 12.21 0.01
C LEU A 135 1.51 12.73 1.35
N VAL A 136 2.33 13.46 2.11
CA VAL A 136 1.92 14.05 3.39
C VAL A 136 1.50 15.51 3.24
N GLU A 137 1.07 15.91 2.03
CA GLU A 137 0.41 17.19 1.77
C GLU A 137 1.28 18.42 2.14
N GLY A 138 2.59 18.31 1.96
CA GLY A 138 3.54 19.39 2.25
C GLY A 138 4.09 19.40 3.68
N GLN A 139 3.64 18.49 4.55
CA GLN A 139 4.23 18.33 5.89
C GLN A 139 5.64 17.75 5.82
N GLU A 140 6.40 17.87 6.93
CA GLU A 140 7.75 17.32 7.06
C GLU A 140 7.73 15.77 7.00
N PRO A 141 8.30 15.14 5.96
CA PRO A 141 8.16 13.69 5.75
C PRO A 141 9.20 12.84 6.49
N ALA A 142 10.08 13.42 7.32
CA ALA A 142 11.18 12.70 7.98
C ALA A 142 10.73 11.41 8.69
N ALA A 143 9.66 11.45 9.49
CA ALA A 143 9.17 10.27 10.20
C ALA A 143 8.70 9.14 9.26
N LEU A 144 8.05 9.50 8.14
CA LEU A 144 7.67 8.53 7.12
C LEU A 144 8.90 7.95 6.41
N LEU A 145 9.89 8.78 6.09
CA LEU A 145 11.12 8.31 5.43
C LEU A 145 11.88 7.33 6.31
N VAL A 146 12.02 7.62 7.61
CA VAL A 146 12.63 6.69 8.57
C VAL A 146 11.86 5.36 8.62
N ALA A 147 10.53 5.40 8.69
CA ALA A 147 9.73 4.17 8.70
C ALA A 147 9.88 3.35 7.41
N LEU A 148 10.00 4.01 6.25
CA LEU A 148 10.27 3.34 4.97
C LEU A 148 11.70 2.78 4.89
N GLU A 149 12.69 3.44 5.49
CA GLU A 149 14.07 2.93 5.57
C GLU A 149 14.12 1.69 6.47
N MET A 150 13.42 1.71 7.60
CA MET A 150 13.30 0.54 8.48
C MET A 150 12.57 -0.63 7.80
N LEU A 151 11.57 -0.33 6.97
CA LEU A 151 10.91 -1.35 6.15
C LEU A 151 11.86 -1.96 5.12
N ASP A 152 12.64 -1.15 4.41
CA ASP A 152 13.63 -1.66 3.44
C ASP A 152 14.71 -2.50 4.13
N TYR A 153 15.23 -2.02 5.26
CA TYR A 153 16.17 -2.77 6.10
C TYR A 153 15.57 -4.11 6.55
N THR A 154 14.31 -4.13 6.97
CA THR A 154 13.61 -5.37 7.37
C THR A 154 13.52 -6.34 6.20
N LEU A 155 13.20 -5.88 4.99
CA LEU A 155 13.16 -6.76 3.82
C LEU A 155 14.55 -7.30 3.46
N TYR A 156 15.58 -6.45 3.56
CA TYR A 156 16.96 -6.83 3.27
C TYR A 156 17.47 -7.91 4.25
N GLU A 157 17.30 -7.71 5.56
CA GLU A 157 17.69 -8.67 6.61
C GLU A 157 17.03 -10.04 6.42
N LEU A 158 15.81 -10.06 5.88
CA LEU A 158 15.04 -11.28 5.63
C LEU A 158 15.29 -11.90 4.25
N GLY A 159 16.16 -11.30 3.42
CA GLY A 159 16.50 -11.80 2.08
C GLY A 159 15.38 -11.63 1.04
N LEU A 160 14.55 -10.59 1.17
CA LEU A 160 13.37 -10.33 0.34
C LEU A 160 13.57 -9.20 -0.71
N THR A 161 14.79 -8.66 -0.82
CA THR A 161 15.14 -7.52 -1.69
C THR A 161 15.96 -7.89 -2.91
#